data_AF-A0A964LBF3-F1
#
_entry.id   AF-A0A964LBF3-F1
#
_cell.length_a   1.000
_cell.length_b   1.000
_cell.length_c   1.000
_cell.angle_alpha   90.00
_cell.angle_beta   90.00
_cell.angle_gamma   90.00
#
_symmetry.space_group_name_H-M   'P 1'
#
loop_
_entity.id
_entity.type
_entity.pdbx_description
1 polymer ?
#
loop_
_entity_poly.entity_id
_entity_poly.type
_entity_poly.pdbx_seq_one_letter_code
_entity_poly.pdbx_strand_id
1 'polypeptide(L)'
;MNTICCAAVFLLAVQPRPDYSDRERHPLAPSLPRLTKDEYAKIDTAIDRFVLYDIGKLKGAEGKNALDDFNRLGSESIFNLIDGLNRAANMESSCPAVIISKRVASILLSTEDMELLKFAQYNIGADVTAKRHLGVLKDLQATILLRKGTLQRRTLAGGAKAVSAMSFAELETAIGKTSGTQLKSLLAETERRQGAKAVDLLLLGMASDSPDITKYSQGLLTKNLLRQPGDVLKAMLKHERREVRIAAAGAIGARRLRFGSELIGLLLDSEHDARQAARRALGQISGGTDHGPSADASFTEREASVARWREWWARQK
;
A
#
# COMPACT_ATOMS: atom_id res chain seq x y z
N MET A 1 -33.41 -39.47 42.10
CA MET A 1 -31.99 -39.26 41.76
C MET A 1 -31.95 -38.72 40.33
N ASN A 2 -31.87 -37.40 40.18
CA ASN A 2 -31.90 -36.74 38.86
C ASN A 2 -30.47 -36.48 38.39
N THR A 3 -30.09 -37.16 37.31
CA THR A 3 -28.80 -37.03 36.63
C THR A 3 -28.82 -35.78 35.76
N ILE A 4 -28.05 -34.75 36.12
CA ILE A 4 -27.86 -33.56 35.28
C ILE A 4 -26.68 -33.85 34.33
N CYS A 5 -26.99 -34.06 33.05
CA CYS A 5 -26.01 -34.09 31.97
C CYS A 5 -25.53 -32.66 31.67
N CYS A 6 -24.30 -32.33 32.09
CA CYS A 6 -23.59 -31.14 31.62
C CYS A 6 -23.09 -31.37 30.18
N ALA A 7 -23.79 -30.82 29.20
CA ALA A 7 -23.29 -30.70 27.83
C ALA A 7 -22.24 -29.57 27.78
N ALA A 8 -20.97 -29.92 27.66
CA ALA A 8 -19.90 -28.96 27.38
C ALA A 8 -19.94 -28.56 25.89
N VAL A 9 -20.41 -27.35 25.62
CA VAL A 9 -20.32 -26.73 24.29
C VAL A 9 -18.89 -26.24 24.09
N PHE A 10 -18.10 -26.95 23.28
CA PHE A 10 -16.81 -26.45 22.80
C PHE A 10 -17.05 -25.40 21.72
N LEU A 11 -16.92 -24.12 22.09
CA LEU A 11 -16.79 -23.02 21.14
C LEU A 11 -15.47 -23.16 20.39
N LEU A 12 -15.54 -23.54 19.11
CA LEU A 12 -14.42 -23.45 18.17
C LEU A 12 -14.15 -21.96 17.89
N ALA A 13 -13.23 -21.37 18.66
CA ALA A 13 -12.76 -20.02 18.40
C ALA A 13 -12.03 -19.99 17.04
N VAL A 14 -12.62 -19.29 16.06
CA VAL A 14 -11.96 -18.97 14.80
C VAL A 14 -10.78 -18.06 15.11
N GLN A 15 -9.58 -18.61 15.16
CA GLN A 15 -8.39 -17.79 15.37
C GLN A 15 -8.17 -16.89 14.14
N PRO A 16 -7.96 -15.58 14.34
CA PRO A 16 -7.67 -14.67 13.24
C PRO A 16 -6.39 -15.11 12.53
N ARG A 17 -6.34 -14.91 11.20
CA ARG A 17 -5.10 -15.14 10.45
C ARG A 17 -3.98 -14.26 11.03
N PRO A 18 -2.75 -14.78 11.15
CA PRO A 18 -1.65 -13.98 11.65
C PRO A 18 -1.41 -12.77 10.73
N ASP A 19 -1.22 -11.60 11.30
CA ASP A 19 -0.77 -10.42 10.56
C ASP A 19 0.75 -10.47 10.40
N TYR A 20 1.20 -10.38 9.15
CA TYR A 20 2.61 -10.42 8.77
C TYR A 20 3.08 -9.11 8.10
N SER A 21 2.33 -8.02 8.29
CA SER A 21 2.63 -6.70 7.73
C SER A 21 4.03 -6.20 8.10
N ASP A 22 4.45 -6.40 9.36
CA ASP A 22 5.72 -5.90 9.92
C ASP A 22 6.91 -6.89 9.79
N ARG A 23 6.72 -8.03 9.12
CA ARG A 23 7.77 -9.06 9.01
C ARG A 23 8.73 -8.79 7.86
N GLU A 24 9.99 -9.21 8.05
CA GLU A 24 10.97 -9.31 6.96
C GLU A 24 10.42 -10.18 5.81
N ARG A 25 10.71 -9.83 4.56
CA ARG A 25 10.26 -10.57 3.39
C ARG A 25 11.20 -11.74 3.07
N HIS A 26 10.65 -12.79 2.48
CA HIS A 26 11.42 -13.97 2.12
C HIS A 26 12.34 -13.67 0.91
N PRO A 27 13.65 -14.01 0.95
CA PRO A 27 14.59 -13.63 -0.10
C PRO A 27 14.29 -14.28 -1.46
N LEU A 28 13.69 -15.47 -1.48
CA LEU A 28 13.31 -16.19 -2.71
C LEU A 28 11.88 -15.86 -3.20
N ALA A 29 11.09 -15.15 -2.39
CA ALA A 29 9.71 -14.77 -2.71
C ALA A 29 9.35 -13.49 -1.95
N PRO A 30 9.79 -12.31 -2.44
CA PRO A 30 9.62 -11.05 -1.73
C PRO A 30 8.17 -10.67 -1.40
N SER A 31 7.16 -11.26 -2.05
CA SER A 31 5.76 -11.05 -1.68
C SER A 31 5.35 -11.73 -0.37
N LEU A 32 6.16 -12.67 0.12
CA LEU A 32 5.83 -13.51 1.28
C LEU A 32 6.63 -13.09 2.53
N PRO A 33 6.05 -13.23 3.73
CA PRO A 33 6.79 -13.02 4.96
C PRO A 33 7.82 -14.14 5.18
N ARG A 34 8.91 -13.81 5.86
CA ARG A 34 9.88 -14.78 6.36
C ARG A 34 9.32 -15.44 7.62
N LEU A 35 9.01 -16.73 7.52
CA LEU A 35 8.52 -17.51 8.65
C LEU A 35 9.67 -17.95 9.58
N THR A 36 9.34 -18.12 10.85
CA THR A 36 10.22 -18.75 11.85
C THR A 36 10.28 -20.26 11.65
N LYS A 37 11.30 -20.92 12.20
CA LYS A 37 11.43 -22.40 12.13
C LYS A 37 10.21 -23.12 12.69
N ASP A 38 9.65 -22.63 13.78
CA ASP A 38 8.48 -23.24 14.42
C ASP A 38 7.22 -23.09 13.58
N GLU A 39 7.08 -21.97 12.86
CA GLU A 39 5.97 -21.76 11.92
C GLU A 39 6.07 -22.70 10.73
N TYR A 40 7.27 -22.86 10.14
CA TYR A 40 7.51 -23.86 9.10
C TYR A 40 7.12 -25.27 9.58
N ALA A 41 7.57 -25.67 10.76
CA ALA A 41 7.26 -26.98 11.32
C ALA A 41 5.76 -27.21 11.57
N LYS A 42 5.03 -26.17 11.99
CA LYS A 42 3.56 -26.22 12.15
C LYS A 42 2.85 -26.43 10.81
N ILE A 43 3.30 -25.74 9.76
CA ILE A 43 2.75 -25.90 8.41
C ILE A 43 3.03 -27.31 7.88
N ASP A 44 4.26 -27.81 8.02
CA ASP A 44 4.60 -29.19 7.63
C ASP A 44 3.73 -30.21 8.35
N THR A 45 3.54 -30.04 9.66
CA THR A 45 2.68 -30.92 10.46
C THR A 45 1.24 -30.91 9.95
N ALA A 46 0.70 -29.75 9.57
CA ALA A 46 -0.65 -29.66 9.00
C ALA A 46 -0.76 -30.40 7.66
N ILE A 47 0.25 -30.27 6.79
CA ILE A 47 0.31 -30.96 5.49
C ILE A 47 0.41 -32.48 5.69
N ASP A 48 1.32 -32.94 6.56
CA ASP A 48 1.52 -34.38 6.80
C ASP A 48 0.27 -35.02 7.43
N ARG A 49 -0.40 -34.33 8.37
CA ARG A 49 -1.68 -34.78 8.93
C ARG A 49 -2.76 -34.86 7.85
N PHE A 50 -2.83 -33.89 6.95
CA PHE A 50 -3.74 -33.96 5.81
C PHE A 50 -3.46 -35.15 4.91
N VAL A 51 -2.19 -35.43 4.59
CA VAL A 51 -1.82 -36.61 3.79
C VAL A 51 -2.29 -37.90 4.48
N LEU A 52 -2.08 -38.03 5.80
CA LEU A 52 -2.55 -39.19 6.57
C LEU A 52 -4.07 -39.31 6.56
N TYR A 53 -4.80 -38.20 6.64
CA TYR A 53 -6.25 -38.18 6.52
C TYR A 53 -6.73 -38.64 5.15
N ASP A 54 -6.15 -38.11 4.08
CA ASP A 54 -6.57 -38.39 2.70
C ASP A 54 -6.28 -39.84 2.28
N ILE A 55 -5.22 -40.46 2.80
CA ILE A 55 -4.97 -41.91 2.63
C ILE A 55 -5.77 -42.79 3.62
N GLY A 56 -6.66 -42.20 4.43
CA GLY A 56 -7.57 -42.92 5.33
C GLY A 56 -6.97 -43.41 6.66
N LYS A 57 -5.76 -42.97 7.02
CA LYS A 57 -5.10 -43.31 8.30
C LYS A 57 -5.64 -42.49 9.47
N LEU A 58 -6.04 -41.23 9.24
CA LEU A 58 -6.75 -40.43 10.24
C LEU A 58 -8.26 -40.46 9.96
N LYS A 59 -9.07 -40.67 11.00
CA LYS A 59 -10.53 -40.77 10.90
C LYS A 59 -11.22 -39.91 11.95
N GLY A 60 -12.53 -39.73 11.80
CA GLY A 60 -13.37 -39.02 12.77
C GLY A 60 -12.96 -37.55 12.97
N ALA A 61 -13.02 -37.09 14.22
CA ALA A 61 -12.71 -35.71 14.58
C ALA A 61 -11.26 -35.32 14.23
N GLU A 62 -10.31 -36.25 14.38
CA GLU A 62 -8.91 -35.97 14.08
C GLU A 62 -8.67 -35.74 12.60
N GLY A 63 -9.27 -36.58 11.74
CA GLY A 63 -9.20 -36.41 10.29
C GLY A 63 -9.84 -35.11 9.81
N LYS A 64 -10.99 -34.75 10.40
CA LYS A 64 -11.65 -33.47 10.11
C LYS A 64 -10.76 -32.28 10.47
N ASN A 65 -10.15 -32.30 11.65
CA ASN A 65 -9.22 -31.24 12.08
C ASN A 65 -8.02 -31.11 11.14
N ALA A 66 -7.46 -32.24 10.68
CA ALA A 66 -6.36 -32.23 9.71
C ALA A 66 -6.74 -31.56 8.39
N LEU A 67 -7.94 -31.86 7.87
CA LEU A 67 -8.47 -31.21 6.66
C LEU A 67 -8.70 -29.71 6.88
N ASP A 68 -9.28 -29.32 8.01
CA ASP A 68 -9.57 -27.93 8.35
C ASP A 68 -8.28 -27.10 8.50
N ASP A 69 -7.24 -27.68 9.13
CA ASP A 69 -5.93 -27.05 9.28
C ASP A 69 -5.25 -26.85 7.92
N PHE A 70 -5.26 -27.87 7.06
CA PHE A 70 -4.74 -27.77 5.69
C PHE A 70 -5.48 -26.70 4.87
N ASN A 71 -6.81 -26.63 4.97
CA ASN A 71 -7.60 -25.62 4.27
C ASN A 71 -7.33 -24.19 4.76
N ARG A 72 -6.83 -24.04 5.99
CA ARG A 72 -6.48 -22.73 6.58
C ARG A 72 -5.15 -22.18 6.09
N LEU A 73 -4.26 -23.03 5.55
CA LEU A 73 -2.92 -22.64 5.09
C LEU A 73 -2.98 -21.53 4.02
N GLY A 74 -2.33 -20.40 4.25
CA GLY A 74 -2.31 -19.27 3.31
C GLY A 74 -1.16 -19.34 2.31
N SER A 75 -0.90 -18.24 1.61
CA SER A 75 0.18 -18.15 0.62
C SER A 75 1.59 -18.28 1.24
N GLU A 76 1.74 -17.98 2.53
CA GLU A 76 2.96 -18.16 3.29
C GLU A 76 3.43 -19.62 3.34
N SER A 77 2.51 -20.57 3.17
CA SER A 77 2.79 -22.01 3.19
C SER A 77 3.32 -22.58 1.87
N ILE A 78 3.50 -21.76 0.83
CA ILE A 78 3.79 -22.24 -0.53
C ILE A 78 5.04 -23.13 -0.62
N PHE A 79 6.08 -22.83 0.17
CA PHE A 79 7.31 -23.61 0.20
C PHE A 79 7.05 -25.03 0.72
N ASN A 80 6.41 -25.14 1.90
CA ASN A 80 6.01 -26.41 2.49
C ASN A 80 5.02 -27.18 1.61
N LEU A 81 4.10 -26.48 0.94
CA LEU A 81 3.15 -27.10 0.02
C LEU A 81 3.83 -27.71 -1.21
N ILE A 82 4.89 -27.09 -1.74
CA ILE A 82 5.68 -27.67 -2.84
C ILE A 82 6.43 -28.91 -2.36
N ASP A 83 7.06 -28.85 -1.18
CA ASP A 83 7.75 -30.01 -0.61
C ASP A 83 6.77 -31.15 -0.32
N GLY A 84 5.63 -30.84 0.29
CA GLY A 84 4.55 -31.79 0.56
C GLY A 84 3.95 -32.38 -0.72
N LEU A 85 3.83 -31.58 -1.79
CA LEU A 85 3.42 -32.07 -3.11
C LEU A 85 4.42 -33.08 -3.66
N ASN A 86 5.72 -32.77 -3.63
CA ASN A 86 6.76 -33.67 -4.14
C ASN A 86 6.80 -34.98 -3.33
N ARG A 87 6.70 -34.90 -1.99
CA ARG A 87 6.58 -36.09 -1.13
C ARG A 87 5.34 -36.92 -1.49
N ALA A 88 4.17 -36.28 -1.57
CA ALA A 88 2.92 -36.95 -1.91
C ALA A 88 2.92 -37.54 -3.32
N ALA A 89 3.58 -36.89 -4.29
CA ALA A 89 3.67 -37.37 -5.66
C ALA A 89 4.54 -38.64 -5.79
N ASN A 90 5.48 -38.85 -4.86
CA ASN A 90 6.25 -40.09 -4.75
C ASN A 90 5.48 -41.22 -4.05
N MET A 91 4.36 -40.93 -3.39
CA MET A 91 3.51 -41.94 -2.79
C MET A 91 2.63 -42.58 -3.88
N GLU A 92 2.44 -43.90 -3.81
CA GLU A 92 1.58 -44.59 -4.78
C GLU A 92 0.09 -44.21 -4.63
N SER A 93 -0.33 -43.74 -3.46
CA SER A 93 -1.69 -43.27 -3.19
C SER A 93 -1.94 -41.89 -3.82
N SER A 94 -2.85 -41.82 -4.79
CA SER A 94 -2.89 -40.71 -5.76
C SER A 94 -3.55 -39.41 -5.33
N CYS A 95 -4.40 -39.46 -4.31
CA CYS A 95 -5.30 -38.36 -3.97
C CYS A 95 -4.62 -37.14 -3.33
N PRO A 96 -3.65 -37.28 -2.39
CA PRO A 96 -3.09 -36.13 -1.71
C PRO A 96 -2.31 -35.22 -2.66
N ALA A 97 -1.53 -35.79 -3.59
CA ALA A 97 -0.77 -35.04 -4.58
C ALA A 97 -1.67 -34.14 -5.44
N VAL A 98 -2.86 -34.63 -5.84
CA VAL A 98 -3.80 -33.86 -6.64
C VAL A 98 -4.38 -32.69 -5.85
N ILE A 99 -4.76 -32.90 -4.59
CA ILE A 99 -5.35 -31.85 -3.75
C ILE A 99 -4.31 -30.78 -3.40
N ILE A 100 -3.10 -31.18 -3.02
CA ILE A 100 -2.01 -30.25 -2.74
C ILE A 100 -1.67 -29.45 -4.01
N SER A 101 -1.58 -30.12 -5.17
CA SER A 101 -1.33 -29.45 -6.45
C SER A 101 -2.39 -28.37 -6.77
N LYS A 102 -3.67 -28.62 -6.49
CA LYS A 102 -4.74 -27.63 -6.68
C LYS A 102 -4.55 -26.41 -5.75
N ARG A 103 -4.12 -26.62 -4.51
CA ARG A 103 -3.85 -25.53 -3.57
C ARG A 103 -2.64 -24.70 -4.03
N VAL A 104 -1.56 -25.36 -4.42
CA VAL A 104 -0.37 -24.71 -5.00
C VAL A 104 -0.77 -23.90 -6.23
N ALA A 105 -1.53 -24.48 -7.16
CA ALA A 105 -2.02 -23.78 -8.36
C ALA A 105 -2.81 -22.51 -8.01
N SER A 106 -3.71 -22.57 -7.02
CA SER A 106 -4.50 -21.42 -6.58
C SER A 106 -3.63 -20.26 -6.06
N ILE A 107 -2.59 -20.57 -5.29
CA ILE A 107 -1.63 -19.56 -4.79
C ILE A 107 -0.82 -18.97 -5.95
N LEU A 108 -0.28 -19.82 -6.84
CA LEU A 108 0.57 -19.37 -7.95
C LEU A 108 -0.21 -18.62 -9.04
N LEU A 109 -1.49 -18.90 -9.24
CA LEU A 109 -2.33 -18.15 -10.18
C LEU A 109 -2.67 -16.74 -9.69
N SER A 110 -2.72 -16.54 -8.38
CA SER A 110 -3.06 -15.25 -7.76
C SER A 110 -1.84 -14.36 -7.50
N THR A 111 -0.62 -14.92 -7.45
CA THR A 111 0.58 -14.12 -7.20
C THR A 111 0.97 -13.21 -8.37
N GLU A 112 1.56 -12.06 -8.04
CA GLU A 112 2.28 -11.17 -8.97
C GLU A 112 3.81 -11.26 -8.80
N ASP A 113 4.28 -12.11 -7.87
CA ASP A 113 5.71 -12.29 -7.58
C ASP A 113 6.38 -13.22 -8.60
N MET A 114 7.23 -12.63 -9.45
CA MET A 114 7.98 -13.35 -10.47
C MET A 114 9.06 -14.27 -9.88
N GLU A 115 9.65 -13.92 -8.74
CA GLU A 115 10.65 -14.76 -8.07
C GLU A 115 10.02 -15.98 -7.43
N LEU A 116 8.83 -15.82 -6.83
CA LEU A 116 8.05 -16.97 -6.35
C LEU A 116 7.69 -17.93 -7.50
N LEU A 117 7.26 -17.40 -8.65
CA LEU A 117 6.95 -18.23 -9.82
C LEU A 117 8.19 -18.93 -10.38
N LYS A 118 9.38 -18.30 -10.35
CA LYS A 118 10.65 -18.95 -10.70
C LYS A 118 10.99 -20.05 -9.71
N PHE A 119 10.93 -19.77 -8.41
CA PHE A 119 11.17 -20.77 -7.37
C PHE A 119 10.27 -21.99 -7.57
N ALA A 120 8.96 -21.78 -7.72
CA ALA A 120 8.00 -22.86 -7.94
C ALA A 120 8.30 -23.67 -9.20
N GLN A 121 8.67 -23.00 -10.30
CA GLN A 121 9.05 -23.66 -11.56
C GLN A 121 10.23 -24.65 -11.38
N TYR A 122 11.24 -24.28 -10.58
CA TYR A 122 12.42 -25.12 -10.37
C TYR A 122 12.22 -26.23 -9.35
N ASN A 123 11.30 -26.05 -8.38
CA ASN A 123 11.15 -26.97 -7.25
C ASN A 123 9.95 -27.93 -7.40
N ILE A 124 8.93 -27.60 -8.20
CA ILE A 124 7.81 -28.52 -8.43
C ILE A 124 8.26 -29.72 -9.26
N GLY A 125 8.10 -30.91 -8.69
CA GLY A 125 8.57 -32.16 -9.28
C GLY A 125 10.04 -32.47 -9.02
N ALA A 126 10.74 -31.65 -8.22
CA ALA A 126 12.10 -31.97 -7.78
C ALA A 126 12.08 -33.30 -7.00
N ASP A 127 13.01 -34.19 -7.34
CA ASP A 127 13.18 -35.51 -6.73
C ASP A 127 11.95 -36.45 -6.82
N VAL A 128 10.99 -36.15 -7.69
CA VAL A 128 9.85 -37.04 -7.95
C VAL A 128 10.24 -38.08 -9.01
N THR A 129 10.30 -39.34 -8.59
CA THR A 129 10.65 -40.47 -9.47
C THR A 129 9.41 -41.26 -9.92
N ALA A 130 8.30 -41.14 -9.18
CA ALA A 130 7.06 -41.84 -9.48
C ALA A 130 6.38 -41.29 -10.74
N LYS A 131 6.04 -42.19 -11.68
CA LYS A 131 5.44 -41.82 -12.97
C LYS A 131 3.97 -41.41 -12.88
N ARG A 132 3.24 -41.88 -11.85
CA ARG A 132 1.78 -41.73 -11.72
C ARG A 132 1.32 -40.27 -11.71
N HIS A 133 2.11 -39.38 -11.10
CA HIS A 133 1.76 -37.97 -10.91
C HIS A 133 2.45 -37.01 -11.87
N LEU A 134 3.21 -37.54 -12.82
CA LEU A 134 3.96 -36.71 -13.76
C LEU A 134 3.05 -35.79 -14.59
N GLY A 135 1.83 -36.23 -14.93
CA GLY A 135 0.84 -35.40 -15.59
C GLY A 135 0.45 -34.17 -14.77
N VAL A 136 0.09 -34.38 -13.49
CA VAL A 136 -0.30 -33.31 -12.55
C VAL A 136 0.82 -32.27 -12.39
N LEU A 137 2.06 -32.75 -12.24
CA LEU A 137 3.23 -31.88 -12.08
C LEU A 137 3.50 -31.07 -13.36
N LYS A 138 3.38 -31.69 -14.54
CA LYS A 138 3.54 -31.01 -15.83
C LYS A 138 2.44 -29.96 -16.07
N ASP A 139 1.19 -30.27 -15.72
CA ASP A 139 0.08 -29.31 -15.84
C ASP A 139 0.30 -28.09 -14.95
N LEU A 140 0.81 -28.32 -13.73
CA LEU A 140 1.16 -27.23 -12.81
C LEU A 140 2.33 -26.40 -13.33
N GLN A 141 3.39 -27.03 -13.86
CA GLN A 141 4.50 -26.32 -14.51
C GLN A 141 4.03 -25.50 -15.73
N ALA A 142 3.14 -26.05 -16.55
CA ALA A 142 2.55 -25.32 -17.68
C ALA A 142 1.73 -24.11 -17.19
N THR A 143 0.97 -24.26 -16.12
CA THR A 143 0.22 -23.17 -15.48
C THR A 143 1.16 -22.04 -15.03
N ILE A 144 2.29 -22.38 -14.41
CA ILE A 144 3.32 -21.41 -14.00
C ILE A 144 3.90 -20.69 -15.22
N LEU A 145 4.24 -21.41 -16.28
CA LEU A 145 4.77 -20.83 -17.52
C LEU A 145 3.78 -19.83 -18.15
N LEU A 146 2.50 -20.19 -18.23
CA LEU A 146 1.44 -19.31 -18.75
C LEU A 146 1.25 -18.07 -17.88
N ARG A 147 1.29 -18.22 -16.55
CA ARG A 147 1.19 -17.10 -15.61
C ARG A 147 2.40 -16.17 -15.73
N LYS A 148 3.62 -16.70 -15.75
CA LYS A 148 4.86 -15.94 -15.97
C LYS A 148 4.80 -15.18 -17.30
N GLY A 149 4.41 -15.85 -18.38
CA GLY A 149 4.24 -15.23 -19.69
C GLY A 149 3.19 -14.11 -19.68
N THR A 150 2.09 -14.29 -18.96
CA THR A 150 1.06 -13.24 -18.78
C THR A 150 1.59 -12.05 -18.01
N LEU A 151 2.31 -12.26 -16.92
CA LEU A 151 2.92 -11.17 -16.14
C LEU A 151 4.01 -10.46 -16.95
N GLN A 152 4.89 -11.19 -17.65
CA GLN A 152 5.90 -10.62 -18.53
C GLN A 152 5.27 -9.83 -19.68
N ARG A 153 4.24 -10.37 -20.34
CA ARG A 153 3.49 -9.63 -21.36
C ARG A 153 2.77 -8.42 -20.78
N ARG A 154 2.28 -8.45 -19.54
CA ARG A 154 1.74 -7.27 -18.87
C ARG A 154 2.82 -6.22 -18.66
N THR A 155 4.04 -6.62 -18.32
CA THR A 155 5.21 -5.73 -18.22
C THR A 155 5.66 -5.20 -19.60
N LEU A 156 5.56 -6.01 -20.67
CA LEU A 156 6.01 -5.64 -22.02
C LEU A 156 4.96 -4.86 -22.83
N ALA A 157 3.70 -5.28 -22.79
CA ALA A 157 2.55 -4.60 -23.40
C ALA A 157 2.10 -3.36 -22.60
N GLY A 158 2.49 -3.29 -21.33
CA GLY A 158 2.41 -2.10 -20.50
C GLY A 158 3.81 -1.66 -20.09
N GLY A 159 4.59 -1.10 -21.02
CA GLY A 159 5.92 -0.50 -20.78
C GLY A 159 5.97 0.65 -19.77
N ALA A 160 5.01 0.74 -18.86
CA ALA A 160 5.04 1.56 -17.68
C ALA A 160 5.65 0.74 -16.54
N LYS A 161 6.81 1.19 -16.02
CA LYS A 161 7.19 0.87 -14.63
C LYS A 161 5.95 0.97 -13.74
N ALA A 162 5.84 0.12 -12.72
CA ALA A 162 4.83 0.31 -11.68
C ALA A 162 4.84 1.79 -11.28
N VAL A 163 3.67 2.42 -11.15
CA VAL A 163 3.56 3.87 -10.94
C VAL A 163 4.43 4.34 -9.75
N SER A 164 4.54 3.51 -8.72
CA SER A 164 5.43 3.70 -7.57
C SER A 164 6.94 3.71 -7.90
N ALA A 165 7.36 2.98 -8.94
CA ALA A 165 8.75 2.90 -9.40
C ALA A 165 9.10 3.93 -10.48
N MET A 166 8.14 4.74 -10.96
CA MET A 166 8.42 5.83 -11.90
C MET A 166 9.24 6.93 -11.24
N SER A 167 10.21 7.51 -11.94
CA SER A 167 10.88 8.75 -11.55
C SER A 167 9.94 9.96 -11.73
N PHE A 168 10.32 11.14 -11.24
CA PHE A 168 9.52 12.36 -11.45
C PHE A 168 9.35 12.71 -12.94
N ALA A 169 10.39 12.55 -13.76
CA ALA A 169 10.30 12.82 -15.20
C ALA A 169 9.38 11.84 -15.93
N GLU A 170 9.37 10.57 -15.50
CA GLU A 170 8.45 9.56 -16.03
C GLU A 170 7.00 9.84 -15.62
N LEU A 171 6.78 10.24 -14.36
CA LEU A 171 5.46 10.67 -13.90
C LEU A 171 4.95 11.89 -14.65
N GLU A 172 5.80 12.90 -14.87
CA GLU A 172 5.48 14.10 -15.64
C GLU A 172 4.99 13.74 -17.05
N THR A 173 5.78 12.91 -17.73
CA THR A 173 5.45 12.44 -19.08
C THR A 173 4.16 11.62 -19.10
N ALA A 174 3.94 10.76 -18.09
CA ALA A 174 2.75 9.93 -18.00
C ALA A 174 1.49 10.75 -17.70
N ILE A 175 1.59 11.73 -16.80
CA ILE A 175 0.49 12.66 -16.44
C ILE A 175 0.05 13.44 -17.69
N GLY A 176 1.00 13.95 -18.48
CA GLY A 176 0.69 14.68 -19.71
C GLY A 176 0.06 13.85 -20.84
N LYS A 177 0.13 12.51 -20.76
CA LYS A 177 -0.35 11.59 -21.81
C LYS A 177 -1.58 10.78 -21.43
N THR A 178 -2.05 10.88 -20.19
CA THR A 178 -3.12 10.03 -19.68
C THR A 178 -4.30 10.87 -19.19
N SER A 179 -5.47 10.25 -19.14
CA SER A 179 -6.70 10.89 -18.71
C SER A 179 -7.53 9.96 -17.81
N GLY A 180 -8.60 10.50 -17.23
CA GLY A 180 -9.55 9.73 -16.43
C GLY A 180 -8.93 9.01 -15.23
N THR A 181 -9.29 7.74 -15.05
CA THR A 181 -8.88 6.93 -13.88
C THR A 181 -7.37 6.72 -13.80
N GLN A 182 -6.68 6.60 -14.93
CA GLN A 182 -5.23 6.41 -14.95
C GLN A 182 -4.50 7.66 -14.48
N LEU A 183 -4.95 8.85 -14.91
CA LEU A 183 -4.44 10.13 -14.42
C LEU A 183 -4.64 10.28 -12.91
N LYS A 184 -5.82 9.91 -12.38
CA LYS A 184 -6.05 9.92 -10.92
C LYS A 184 -5.05 9.04 -10.16
N SER A 185 -4.70 7.88 -10.70
CA SER A 185 -3.69 6.98 -10.12
C SER A 185 -2.29 7.60 -10.07
N LEU A 186 -1.85 8.23 -11.16
CA LEU A 186 -0.55 8.92 -11.24
C LEU A 186 -0.46 10.11 -10.27
N LEU A 187 -1.52 10.91 -10.18
CA LEU A 187 -1.60 12.02 -9.24
C LEU A 187 -1.62 11.54 -7.79
N ALA A 188 -2.33 10.44 -7.50
CA ALA A 188 -2.38 9.85 -6.15
C ALA A 188 -1.01 9.32 -5.69
N GLU A 189 -0.21 8.77 -6.61
CA GLU A 189 1.17 8.42 -6.31
C GLU A 189 2.04 9.66 -6.10
N THR A 190 1.89 10.67 -6.96
CA THR A 190 2.63 11.94 -6.85
C THR A 190 2.39 12.61 -5.49
N GLU A 191 1.16 12.57 -4.98
CA GLU A 191 0.79 13.10 -3.65
C GLU A 191 1.63 12.53 -2.50
N ARG A 192 2.11 11.29 -2.63
CA ARG A 192 2.88 10.63 -1.56
C ARG A 192 4.35 11.04 -1.56
N ARG A 193 4.81 11.71 -2.61
CA ARG A 193 6.22 12.04 -2.82
C ARG A 193 6.58 13.36 -2.18
N GLN A 194 7.84 13.46 -1.75
CA GLN A 194 8.39 14.64 -1.10
C GLN A 194 9.09 15.56 -2.10
N GLY A 195 9.16 16.85 -1.77
CA GLY A 195 9.87 17.88 -2.53
C GLY A 195 9.01 18.70 -3.49
N ALA A 196 9.57 19.82 -3.94
CA ALA A 196 8.89 20.81 -4.80
C ALA A 196 8.37 20.21 -6.13
N LYS A 197 9.13 19.28 -6.74
CA LYS A 197 8.70 18.61 -7.99
C LYS A 197 7.37 17.86 -7.84
N ALA A 198 7.06 17.31 -6.66
CA ALA A 198 5.78 16.66 -6.44
C ALA A 198 4.63 17.68 -6.49
N VAL A 199 4.85 18.88 -5.97
CA VAL A 199 3.89 19.99 -6.02
C VAL A 199 3.64 20.41 -7.47
N ASP A 200 4.70 20.59 -8.26
CA ASP A 200 4.61 20.98 -9.68
C ASP A 200 3.79 19.98 -10.50
N LEU A 201 4.01 18.68 -10.28
CA LEU A 201 3.26 17.64 -10.97
C LEU A 201 1.77 17.60 -10.58
N LEU A 202 1.43 17.90 -9.32
CA LEU A 202 0.03 18.01 -8.91
C LEU A 202 -0.65 19.22 -9.57
N LEU A 203 0.09 20.28 -9.89
CA LEU A 203 -0.45 21.40 -10.64
C LEU A 203 -0.78 21.04 -12.10
N LEU A 204 -0.06 20.09 -12.71
CA LEU A 204 -0.41 19.60 -14.05
C LEU A 204 -1.81 18.98 -14.07
N GLY A 205 -2.20 18.26 -13.02
CA GLY A 205 -3.57 17.75 -12.88
C GLY A 205 -4.63 18.85 -12.79
N MET A 206 -4.27 20.04 -12.29
CA MET A 206 -5.16 21.20 -12.22
C MET A 206 -5.35 21.92 -13.55
N ALA A 207 -4.48 21.66 -14.53
CA ALA A 207 -4.62 22.15 -15.89
C ALA A 207 -5.50 21.25 -16.78
N SER A 208 -6.10 20.19 -16.20
CA SER A 208 -6.99 19.29 -16.94
C SER A 208 -8.33 19.96 -17.28
N ASP A 209 -8.85 19.68 -18.47
CA ASP A 209 -10.19 20.10 -18.90
C ASP A 209 -11.32 19.45 -18.10
N SER A 210 -11.03 18.38 -17.34
CA SER A 210 -12.01 17.71 -16.49
C SER A 210 -12.12 18.39 -15.12
N PRO A 211 -13.29 18.97 -14.77
CA PRO A 211 -13.48 19.61 -13.46
C PRO A 211 -13.23 18.66 -12.29
N ASP A 212 -13.57 17.38 -12.45
CA ASP A 212 -13.36 16.33 -11.45
C ASP A 212 -11.88 16.07 -11.19
N ILE A 213 -11.05 16.05 -12.23
CA ILE A 213 -9.60 15.88 -12.10
C ILE A 213 -8.98 17.12 -11.44
N THR A 214 -9.40 18.30 -11.85
CA THR A 214 -8.91 19.56 -11.27
C THR A 214 -9.20 19.64 -9.77
N LYS A 215 -10.44 19.36 -9.35
CA LYS A 215 -10.81 19.31 -7.93
C LYS A 215 -10.06 18.20 -7.18
N TYR A 216 -9.89 17.03 -7.80
CA TYR A 216 -9.14 15.93 -7.21
C TYR A 216 -7.68 16.33 -6.96
N SER A 217 -7.03 16.97 -7.94
CA SER A 217 -5.63 17.40 -7.83
C SER A 217 -5.44 18.50 -6.78
N GLN A 218 -6.38 19.44 -6.66
CA GLN A 218 -6.38 20.45 -5.57
C GLN A 218 -6.41 19.80 -4.17
N GLY A 219 -7.25 18.77 -4.01
CA GLY A 219 -7.33 18.01 -2.76
C GLY A 219 -6.03 17.26 -2.46
N LEU A 220 -5.39 16.69 -3.49
CA LEU A 220 -4.09 16.02 -3.35
C LEU A 220 -2.97 17.00 -3.04
N LEU A 221 -2.93 18.18 -3.67
CA LEU A 221 -1.96 19.24 -3.36
C LEU A 221 -1.99 19.61 -1.87
N THR A 222 -3.20 19.81 -1.33
CA THR A 222 -3.39 20.14 0.08
C THR A 222 -2.87 19.03 1.00
N LYS A 223 -3.14 17.76 0.67
CA LYS A 223 -2.65 16.60 1.44
C LYS A 223 -1.13 16.43 1.35
N ASN A 224 -0.57 16.63 0.16
CA ASN A 224 0.87 16.56 -0.06
C ASN A 224 1.61 17.59 0.80
N LEU A 225 1.19 18.87 0.74
CA LEU A 225 1.84 19.96 1.48
C LEU A 225 1.76 19.75 3.00
N LEU A 226 0.69 19.15 3.52
CA LEU A 226 0.64 18.78 4.94
C LEU A 226 1.79 17.83 5.36
N ARG A 227 2.32 17.03 4.43
CA ARG A 227 3.40 16.06 4.70
C ARG A 227 4.79 16.55 4.31
N GLN A 228 4.90 17.73 3.69
CA GLN A 228 6.20 18.26 3.25
C GLN A 228 7.08 18.72 4.42
N PRO A 229 8.41 18.64 4.29
CA PRO A 229 9.34 19.28 5.21
C PRO A 229 9.10 20.79 5.35
N GLY A 230 9.51 21.35 6.50
CA GLY A 230 9.25 22.76 6.83
C GLY A 230 9.94 23.75 5.88
N ASP A 231 11.16 23.45 5.45
CA ASP A 231 11.91 24.22 4.45
C ASP A 231 11.21 24.23 3.08
N VAL A 232 10.67 23.09 2.65
CA VAL A 232 9.84 23.01 1.43
C VAL A 232 8.60 23.88 1.58
N LEU A 233 7.85 23.75 2.69
CA LEU A 233 6.67 24.59 2.94
C LEU A 233 6.99 26.09 2.94
N LYS A 234 8.12 26.47 3.54
CA LYS A 234 8.61 27.85 3.55
C LYS A 234 8.90 28.35 2.14
N ALA A 235 9.47 27.53 1.26
CA ALA A 235 9.66 27.87 -0.15
C ALA A 235 8.32 28.00 -0.89
N MET A 236 7.36 27.11 -0.62
CA MET A 236 6.05 27.11 -1.27
C MET A 236 5.19 28.34 -0.96
N LEU A 237 5.45 29.05 0.14
CA LEU A 237 4.83 30.37 0.41
C LEU A 237 5.20 31.44 -0.63
N LYS A 238 6.29 31.26 -1.38
CA LYS A 238 6.74 32.20 -2.43
C LYS A 238 6.50 31.67 -3.84
N HIS A 239 5.75 30.58 -3.98
CA HIS A 239 5.51 29.94 -5.27
C HIS A 239 4.70 30.85 -6.20
N GLU A 240 4.97 30.80 -7.50
CA GLU A 240 4.33 31.67 -8.51
C GLU A 240 2.81 31.45 -8.58
N ARG A 241 2.39 30.20 -8.45
CA ARG A 241 0.98 29.79 -8.45
C ARG A 241 0.32 30.07 -7.10
N ARG A 242 -0.77 30.84 -7.13
CA ARG A 242 -1.54 31.21 -5.93
C ARG A 242 -2.07 30.00 -5.16
N GLU A 243 -2.46 28.94 -5.86
CA GLU A 243 -3.04 27.74 -5.24
C GLU A 243 -2.03 27.06 -4.31
N VAL A 244 -0.75 27.07 -4.68
CA VAL A 244 0.35 26.56 -3.85
C VAL A 244 0.56 27.43 -2.63
N ARG A 245 0.59 28.76 -2.78
CA ARG A 245 0.76 29.69 -1.63
C ARG A 245 -0.36 29.52 -0.61
N ILE A 246 -1.61 29.43 -1.09
CA ILE A 246 -2.81 29.19 -0.25
C ILE A 246 -2.68 27.87 0.50
N ALA A 247 -2.39 26.78 -0.20
CA ALA A 247 -2.30 25.45 0.40
C ALA A 247 -1.10 25.32 1.36
N ALA A 248 0.03 25.96 1.05
CA ALA A 248 1.20 26.00 1.92
C ALA A 248 0.93 26.76 3.22
N ALA A 249 0.30 27.94 3.14
CA ALA A 249 -0.12 28.69 4.32
C ALA A 249 -1.09 27.88 5.19
N GLY A 250 -2.07 27.21 4.56
CA GLY A 250 -2.98 26.30 5.24
C GLY A 250 -2.26 25.15 5.95
N ALA A 251 -1.30 24.50 5.29
CA ALA A 251 -0.52 23.41 5.89
C ALA A 251 0.34 23.87 7.07
N ILE A 252 0.96 25.05 6.97
CA ILE A 252 1.74 25.68 8.04
C ILE A 252 0.87 25.97 9.25
N GLY A 253 -0.31 26.56 9.05
CA GLY A 253 -1.25 26.87 10.12
C GLY A 253 -1.81 25.62 10.79
N ALA A 254 -2.23 24.62 10.01
CA ALA A 254 -2.73 23.34 10.52
C ALA A 254 -1.69 22.59 11.38
N ARG A 255 -0.41 22.69 10.99
CA ARG A 255 0.72 22.10 11.73
C ARG A 255 1.32 23.03 12.79
N ARG A 256 0.80 24.24 12.92
CA ARG A 256 1.28 25.31 13.81
C ARG A 256 2.79 25.56 13.70
N LEU A 257 3.34 25.51 12.49
CA LEU A 257 4.78 25.77 12.27
C LEU A 257 5.07 27.26 12.46
N ARG A 258 6.15 27.59 13.17
CA ARG A 258 6.52 28.98 13.53
C ARG A 258 7.19 29.75 12.37
N PHE A 259 6.53 29.84 11.23
CA PHE A 259 6.93 30.66 10.08
C PHE A 259 6.23 32.02 10.07
N GLY A 260 6.23 32.69 11.23
CA GLY A 260 5.51 33.94 11.42
C GLY A 260 5.98 35.03 10.47
N SER A 261 7.29 35.22 10.32
CA SER A 261 7.83 36.26 9.42
C SER A 261 7.38 36.08 7.97
N GLU A 262 7.35 34.85 7.47
CA GLU A 262 6.94 34.52 6.10
C GLU A 262 5.43 34.66 5.90
N LEU A 263 4.63 34.15 6.85
CA LEU A 263 3.17 34.31 6.82
C LEU A 263 2.74 35.78 6.93
N ILE A 264 3.43 36.56 7.76
CA ILE A 264 3.19 38.01 7.88
C ILE A 264 3.48 38.69 6.55
N GLY A 265 4.56 38.32 5.86
CA GLY A 265 4.84 38.81 4.51
C GLY A 265 3.72 38.50 3.51
N LEU A 266 3.13 37.30 3.61
CA LEU A 266 2.04 36.85 2.74
C LEU A 266 0.72 37.64 2.95
N LEU A 267 0.58 38.45 4.01
CA LEU A 267 -0.54 39.39 4.15
C LEU A 267 -0.51 40.53 3.13
N LEU A 268 0.62 40.73 2.44
CA LEU A 268 0.77 41.70 1.36
C LEU A 268 0.68 41.05 -0.03
N ASP A 269 0.33 39.76 -0.11
CA ASP A 269 0.17 39.08 -1.39
C ASP A 269 -0.83 39.79 -2.30
N SER A 270 -0.59 39.78 -3.62
CA SER A 270 -1.52 40.36 -4.60
C SER A 270 -2.86 39.65 -4.59
N GLU A 271 -2.85 38.33 -4.36
CA GLU A 271 -4.04 37.49 -4.39
C GLU A 271 -4.77 37.54 -3.04
N HIS A 272 -6.05 37.88 -3.09
CA HIS A 272 -6.91 37.96 -1.91
C HIS A 272 -6.90 36.66 -1.09
N ASP A 273 -7.04 35.51 -1.74
CA ASP A 273 -7.18 34.23 -1.05
C ASP A 273 -5.89 33.78 -0.37
N ALA A 274 -4.73 34.15 -0.92
CA ALA A 274 -3.43 33.92 -0.29
C ALA A 274 -3.30 34.76 1.00
N ARG A 275 -3.72 36.04 0.97
CA ARG A 275 -3.76 36.88 2.18
C ARG A 275 -4.66 36.29 3.26
N GLN A 276 -5.85 35.83 2.89
CA GLN A 276 -6.78 35.23 3.83
C GLN A 276 -6.28 33.89 4.38
N ALA A 277 -5.59 33.09 3.57
CA ALA A 277 -4.93 31.87 4.03
C ALA A 277 -3.83 32.18 5.06
N ALA A 278 -3.01 33.20 4.82
CA ALA A 278 -1.99 33.66 5.76
C ALA A 278 -2.59 34.17 7.08
N ARG A 279 -3.64 34.99 7.02
CA ARG A 279 -4.38 35.47 8.21
C ARG A 279 -4.89 34.31 9.06
N ARG A 280 -5.54 33.32 8.44
CA ARG A 280 -6.03 32.12 9.14
C ARG A 280 -4.89 31.33 9.78
N ALA A 281 -3.79 31.12 9.05
CA ALA A 281 -2.64 30.41 9.57
C ALA A 281 -2.01 31.12 10.79
N LEU A 282 -1.87 32.44 10.72
CA LEU A 282 -1.38 33.26 11.84
C LEU A 282 -2.31 33.17 13.06
N GLY A 283 -3.63 33.24 12.85
CA GLY A 283 -4.63 33.04 13.91
C GLY A 283 -4.55 31.64 14.55
N GLN A 284 -4.27 30.60 13.77
CA GLN A 284 -4.08 29.24 14.28
C GLN A 284 -2.81 29.12 15.12
N ILE A 285 -1.72 29.78 14.72
CA ILE A 285 -0.43 29.75 15.42
C ILE A 285 -0.48 30.60 16.70
N SER A 286 -1.23 31.71 16.69
CA SER A 286 -1.36 32.63 17.83
C SER A 286 -2.35 32.19 18.89
N GLY A 287 -3.05 31.06 18.69
CA GLY A 287 -4.09 30.60 19.62
C GLY A 287 -5.39 31.41 19.54
N GLY A 288 -5.68 32.03 18.39
CA GLY A 288 -6.93 32.74 18.12
C GLY A 288 -6.80 34.27 18.08
N THR A 289 -5.65 34.84 18.42
CA THR A 289 -5.40 36.28 18.24
C THR A 289 -5.33 36.61 16.75
N ASP A 290 -6.10 37.60 16.30
CA ASP A 290 -6.14 38.00 14.90
C ASP A 290 -5.84 39.49 14.74
N HIS A 291 -4.67 39.80 14.19
CA HIS A 291 -4.29 41.16 13.78
C HIS A 291 -4.36 41.35 12.26
N GLY A 292 -4.94 40.38 11.54
CA GLY A 292 -4.98 40.36 10.09
C GLY A 292 -5.95 41.40 9.51
N PRO A 293 -5.73 41.79 8.25
CA PRO A 293 -6.60 42.74 7.56
C PRO A 293 -7.98 42.12 7.27
N SER A 294 -9.01 42.96 7.13
CA SER A 294 -10.31 42.53 6.58
C SER A 294 -10.15 42.01 5.14
N ALA A 295 -11.18 41.34 4.62
CA ALA A 295 -11.16 40.81 3.26
C ALA A 295 -10.96 41.91 2.20
N ASP A 296 -11.59 43.05 2.42
CA ASP A 296 -11.65 44.23 1.56
C ASP A 296 -10.61 45.32 1.92
N ALA A 297 -9.69 45.04 2.84
CA ALA A 297 -8.72 46.02 3.31
C ALA A 297 -7.86 46.61 2.19
N SER A 298 -7.72 47.94 2.24
CA SER A 298 -6.79 48.72 1.42
C SER A 298 -5.33 48.30 1.65
N PHE A 299 -4.42 48.76 0.79
CA PHE A 299 -2.99 48.51 0.98
C PHE A 299 -2.48 49.05 2.33
N THR A 300 -2.84 50.28 2.69
CA THR A 300 -2.44 50.92 3.94
C THR A 300 -2.93 50.16 5.17
N GLU A 301 -4.17 49.65 5.14
CA GLU A 301 -4.71 48.83 6.24
C GLU A 301 -3.98 47.49 6.35
N ARG A 302 -3.59 46.89 5.21
CA ARG A 302 -2.77 45.67 5.20
C ARG A 302 -1.39 45.92 5.80
N GLU A 303 -0.73 47.03 5.49
CA GLU A 303 0.55 47.41 6.10
C GLU A 303 0.43 47.63 7.61
N ALA A 304 -0.64 48.29 8.06
CA ALA A 304 -0.91 48.46 9.49
C ALA A 304 -1.10 47.10 10.20
N SER A 305 -1.80 46.16 9.57
CA SER A 305 -1.93 44.78 10.07
C SER A 305 -0.60 44.03 10.13
N VAL A 306 0.26 44.21 9.13
CA VAL A 306 1.62 43.65 9.13
C VAL A 306 2.45 44.21 10.29
N ALA A 307 2.39 45.52 10.54
CA ALA A 307 3.08 46.15 11.65
C ALA A 307 2.65 45.58 13.00
N ARG A 308 1.33 45.47 13.23
CA ARG A 308 0.76 44.85 14.44
C ARG A 308 1.22 43.41 14.62
N TRP A 309 1.19 42.61 13.54
CA TRP A 309 1.65 41.22 13.61
C TRP A 309 3.16 41.11 13.91
N ARG A 310 4.00 41.98 13.33
CA ARG A 310 5.44 42.00 13.62
C ARG A 310 5.73 42.33 15.08
N GLU A 311 5.04 43.33 15.61
CA GLU A 311 5.15 43.73 17.01
C GLU A 311 4.70 42.60 17.94
N TRP A 312 3.55 41.97 17.66
CA TRP A 312 3.09 40.81 18.42
C TRP A 312 4.09 39.66 18.36
N TRP A 313 4.56 39.29 17.17
CA TRP A 313 5.51 38.18 16.97
C TRP A 313 6.85 38.41 17.67
N ALA A 314 7.32 39.66 17.71
CA ALA A 314 8.54 40.02 18.44
C ALA A 314 8.43 39.77 19.95
N ARG A 315 7.23 39.90 20.53
CA ARG A 315 6.95 39.61 21.95
C ARG A 315 6.79 38.12 22.26
N GLN A 316 6.69 37.25 21.24
CA GLN A 316 6.52 35.80 21.39
C GLN A 316 7.85 35.02 21.36
N LYS A 317 8.98 35.71 21.26
CA LYS A 317 10.32 35.13 21.45
C LYS A 317 10.59 34.90 22.93
#